data_AF-A0A357MYT6-F1
#
_entry.id   AF-A0A357MYT6-F1
#
_cell.length_a   1.000
_cell.length_b   1.000
_cell.length_c   1.000
_cell.angle_alpha   90.00
_cell.angle_beta   90.00
_cell.angle_gamma   90.00
#
_symmetry.space_group_name_H-M   'P 1'
#
loop_
_entity.id
_entity.type
_entity.pdbx_description
1 polymer ?
#
loop_
_entity_poly.entity_id
_entity_poly.type
_entity_poly.pdbx_seq_one_letter_code
_entity_poly.pdbx_strand_id
1 'polypeptide(L)' 'MRNQLDIFKDDPVRMAKANRDAADHALTDKQFTESERQERAAYYTREAERWEFSAALGGQQIKRAEEPRA' A
#
# COMPACT_ATOMS: atom_id res chain seq x y z
N MET A 1 15.64 -10.77 -2.78
CA MET A 1 15.01 -11.25 -1.52
C MET A 1 13.52 -10.95 -1.62
N ARG A 2 12.64 -11.91 -1.29
CA ARG A 2 11.18 -11.67 -1.26
C ARG A 2 10.86 -10.79 -0.05
N ASN A 3 10.19 -9.66 -0.26
CA ASN A 3 9.71 -8.82 0.83
C ASN A 3 8.45 -9.47 1.43
N GLN A 4 8.20 -9.29 2.73
CA GLN A 4 7.01 -9.83 3.40
C GLN A 4 5.70 -9.36 2.75
N LEU A 5 5.74 -8.19 2.09
CA LEU A 5 4.61 -7.63 1.33
C LEU A 5 4.36 -8.34 -0.01
N ASP A 6 5.33 -9.09 -0.57
CA ASP A 6 5.17 -9.77 -1.87
C ASP A 6 4.03 -10.81 -1.87
N ILE A 7 3.56 -11.23 -0.69
CA ILE A 7 2.41 -12.14 -0.55
C ILE A 7 1.08 -11.50 -0.96
N PHE A 8 0.99 -10.17 -0.96
CA PHE A 8 -0.23 -9.44 -1.30
C PHE A 8 -0.16 -8.77 -2.67
N LYS A 9 0.90 -8.99 -3.46
CA LYS A 9 1.09 -8.31 -4.76
C LYS A 9 -0.10 -8.40 -5.74
N ASP A 10 -0.95 -9.41 -5.60
CA ASP A 10 -2.14 -9.64 -6.42
C ASP A 10 -3.44 -9.08 -5.77
N ASP A 11 -3.32 -8.44 -4.60
CA ASP A 11 -4.40 -7.87 -3.79
C ASP A 11 -4.01 -6.43 -3.39
N PRO A 12 -4.32 -5.43 -4.25
CA PRO A 12 -3.89 -4.05 -4.03
C PRO A 12 -4.49 -3.43 -2.75
N VAL A 13 -5.65 -3.91 -2.29
CA VAL A 13 -6.26 -3.45 -1.04
C VAL A 13 -5.46 -3.92 0.17
N ARG A 14 -5.08 -5.21 0.19
CA ARG A 14 -4.22 -5.73 1.27
C ARG A 14 -2.81 -5.13 1.21
N MET A 15 -2.27 -4.87 0.02
CA MET A 15 -0.99 -4.16 -0.12
C MET A 15 -1.04 -2.74 0.46
N ALA A 16 -2.09 -1.98 0.16
CA ALA A 16 -2.28 -0.65 0.73
C ALA A 16 -2.29 -0.70 2.26
N LYS A 17 -3.11 -1.59 2.85
CA LYS A 17 -3.19 -1.74 4.31
C LYS A 17 -1.84 -2.14 4.91
N ALA A 18 -1.17 -3.14 4.34
CA ALA A 18 0.09 -3.62 4.90
C ALA A 18 1.21 -2.56 4.85
N ASN A 19 1.20 -1.67 3.84
CA ASN A 19 2.09 -0.51 3.81
C ASN A 19 1.72 0.55 4.86
N ARG A 20 0.42 0.79 5.14
CA ARG A 20 0.01 1.67 6.25
C ARG A 20 0.50 1.13 7.59
N ASP A 21 0.27 -0.16 7.86
CA ASP A 21 0.73 -0.81 9.10
C ASP A 21 2.27 -0.74 9.21
N ALA A 22 3.00 -0.89 8.10
CA ALA A 22 4.45 -0.76 8.06
C ALA A 22 4.94 0.68 8.31
N ALA A 23 4.21 1.69 7.82
CA ALA A 23 4.51 3.10 8.10
C ALA A 23 4.37 3.41 9.59
N ASP A 24 3.28 2.95 10.22
CA ASP A 24 3.06 3.11 11.67
C ASP A 24 4.14 2.42 12.49
N HIS A 25 4.50 1.18 12.10
CA HIS A 25 5.59 0.46 12.75
C HIS A 25 6.93 1.19 12.62
N ALA A 26 7.26 1.71 11.42
CA ALA A 26 8.51 2.41 11.16
C ALA A 26 8.73 3.63 12.09
N LEU A 27 7.67 4.35 12.46
CA LEU A 27 7.75 5.49 13.40
C LEU A 27 8.16 5.07 14.82
N THR A 28 7.93 3.82 15.20
CA THR A 28 8.20 3.32 16.56
C THR A 28 9.42 2.41 16.65
N ASP A 29 10.06 2.14 15.51
CA ASP A 29 11.15 1.19 15.38
C ASP A 29 12.47 1.74 15.95
N LYS A 30 12.73 1.43 17.22
CA LYS A 30 13.87 1.95 17.99
C LYS A 30 15.25 1.53 17.47
N GLN A 31 15.32 0.67 16.46
CA GLN A 31 16.59 0.31 15.81
C GLN A 31 17.14 1.43 14.92
N PHE A 32 16.30 2.40 14.55
CA PHE A 32 16.64 3.50 13.65
C PHE A 32 16.64 4.85 14.36
N THR A 33 17.42 5.80 13.82
CA THR A 33 17.38 7.20 14.26
C THR A 33 16.02 7.83 13.92
N GLU A 34 15.69 8.95 14.57
CA GLU A 34 14.44 9.67 14.30
C GLU A 34 14.26 10.03 12.81
N SER A 35 15.30 10.54 12.16
CA SER A 35 15.25 10.88 10.73
C SER A 35 14.96 9.66 9.86
N GLU A 36 15.67 8.56 10.11
CA GLU A 36 15.47 7.31 9.37
C GLU A 36 14.05 6.73 9.59
N ARG A 37 13.50 6.83 10.80
CA ARG A 37 12.11 6.42 11.08
C ARG A 37 11.11 7.23 10.27
N GLN A 38 11.29 8.55 10.21
CA GLN A 38 10.44 9.45 9.43
C GLN A 38 10.55 9.16 7.93
N GLU A 39 11.77 8.96 7.40
CA GLU A 39 12.00 8.61 6.00
C GLU A 39 11.35 7.27 5.63
N ARG A 40 11.49 6.26 6.48
CA ARG A 40 10.87 4.94 6.29
C ARG A 40 9.34 5.02 6.35
N ALA A 41 8.78 5.74 7.30
CA ALA A 41 7.34 5.95 7.40
C ALA A 41 6.79 6.69 6.16
N ALA A 42 7.51 7.71 5.68
CA ALA A 42 7.15 8.43 4.47
C ALA A 42 7.21 7.53 3.22
N TYR A 43 8.22 6.65 3.13
CA TYR A 43 8.32 5.67 2.04
C TYR A 43 7.11 4.73 2.02
N TYR A 44 6.80 4.07 3.13
CA TYR A 44 5.67 3.15 3.20
C TYR A 44 4.33 3.87 2.99
N THR A 45 4.19 5.11 3.44
CA THR A 45 2.98 5.92 3.18
C THR A 45 2.78 6.15 1.67
N ARG A 46 3.83 6.54 0.94
CA ARG A 46 3.75 6.75 -0.51
C ARG A 46 3.43 5.45 -1.26
N GLU A 47 3.98 4.32 -0.81
CA GLU A 47 3.65 3.02 -1.38
C GLU A 47 2.18 2.66 -1.12
N ALA A 48 1.68 2.88 0.10
CA ALA A 48 0.26 2.67 0.41
C ALA A 48 -0.65 3.48 -0.52
N GLU A 49 -0.36 4.77 -0.71
CA GLU A 49 -1.13 5.65 -1.60
C GLU A 49 -1.13 5.15 -3.05
N ARG A 50 0.00 4.65 -3.55
CA ARG A 50 0.08 4.03 -4.90
C ARG A 50 -0.84 2.82 -5.02
N TRP A 51 -0.84 1.95 -4.02
CA TRP A 51 -1.70 0.77 -4.00
C TRP A 51 -3.18 1.11 -3.82
N GLU A 52 -3.52 2.12 -3.01
CA GLU A 52 -4.88 2.67 -2.88
C GLU A 52 -5.40 3.17 -4.23
N PHE A 53 -4.55 3.88 -4.98
CA PHE A 53 -4.87 4.33 -6.34
C PHE A 53 -5.07 3.16 -7.31
N SER A 54 -4.19 2.14 -7.28
CA SER A 54 -4.35 0.93 -8.08
C SER A 54 -5.63 0.16 -7.74
N ALA A 55 -5.99 0.05 -6.46
CA ALA A 55 -7.24 -0.58 -6.02
C ALA A 55 -8.46 0.18 -6.53
N ALA A 56 -8.43 1.52 -6.47
CA ALA A 56 -9.50 2.36 -6.99
C ALA A 56 -9.68 2.20 -8.52
N LEU A 57 -8.58 2.16 -9.28
CA LEU A 57 -8.62 1.91 -10.72
C LEU A 57 -9.11 0.51 -11.07
N GLY A 58 -8.65 -0.52 -10.37
CA GLY A 58 -9.12 -1.90 -10.55
C GLY A 58 -10.62 -2.02 -10.27
N GLY A 59 -11.11 -1.39 -9.21
CA GLY A 59 -12.54 -1.31 -8.90
C GLY A 59 -13.36 -0.56 -9.96
N GLN A 60 -12.80 0.50 -10.56
CA GLN A 60 -13.44 1.23 -11.67
C GLN A 60 -13.52 0.40 -12.95
N GLN A 61 -12.50 -0.41 -13.26
CA GLN A 61 -12.53 -1.31 -14.42
C GLN A 61 -13.60 -2.39 -14.27
N ILE A 62 -13.76 -2.98 -13.07
CA ILE A 62 -14.82 -3.95 -12.78
C ILE A 62 -16.20 -3.31 -12.94
N LYS A 63 -16.43 -2.12 -12.35
CA LYS A 63 -17.72 -1.41 -12.47
C LYS A 63 -18.10 -1.06 -13.90
N ARG A 64 -17.12 -0.67 -14.74
CA ARG A 64 -17.35 -0.40 -16.17
C ARG A 64 -17.67 -1.66 -16.99
N ALA A 65 -17.22 -2.83 -16.55
CA ALA A 65 -17.55 -4.10 -17.22
C ALA A 65 -18.95 -4.60 -16.86
N GLU A 66 -19.53 -4.15 -15.75
CA GLU A 66 -20.87 -4.53 -15.28
C GLU A 66 -22.00 -3.63 -15.76
N GLU A 67 -21.73 -2.47 -16.37
CA GLU A 67 -22.77 -1.64 -17.00
C GLU A 67 -23.12 -2.19 -18.40
N PRO A 68 -24.32 -2.77 -18.62
CA PRO A 68 -24.76 -3.11 -19.96
C PRO A 68 -24.99 -1.82 -20.75
N ARG A 69 -24.41 -1.72 -21.94
CA ARG A 69 -24.77 -0.66 -22.91
C ARG A 69 -26.25 -0.80 -23.21
N ALA A 70 -27.04 0.18 -22.78
CA ALA A 70 -28.44 0.35 -23.16
C ALA A 70 -28.58 0.69 -24.64
#